data_AF-A0A2G8L8M5-F1
#
_entry.id   AF-A0A2G8L8M5-F1
#
_cell.length_a   1.000
_cell.length_b   1.000
_cell.length_c   1.000
_cell.angle_alpha   90.00
_cell.angle_beta   90.00
_cell.angle_gamma   90.00
#
_symmetry.space_group_name_H-M   'P 1'
#
loop_
_entity.id
_entity.type
_entity.pdbx_description
1 polymer ?
#
loop_
_entity_poly.entity_id
_entity_poly.type
_entity_poly.pdbx_seq_one_letter_code
_entity_poly.pdbx_strand_id
1 'polypeptide(L)'
;MHINLHPNISTKLQTVSRGSGLDTYLADSLKGSTRAKRGQGVRRRVVANAAIPGNWQNFLRVDSNKTELFRFLSAALMEWFDQEDKQLVITDGEAVLSKPLLPDLTSLAPCNHEEADSRMLLHASHAAKHGHHSIVIRTVDTDVVVLAVSVVQELQPEDELWLAFGTGQRFRYLAAHEIAAGLGREKARALPMFRSNWMRHCVQFCQTWQEDCVGSLAVLPELTEGCCCCPSHHVTYQTMQCASSRGS
;
A
#
# COMPACT_ATOMS: atom_id res chain seq x y z
N MET A 1 -2.43 23.28 19.56
CA MET A 1 -2.22 22.97 18.13
C MET A 1 -3.55 22.44 17.59
N HIS A 2 -4.26 23.24 16.81
CA HIS A 2 -5.50 22.84 16.13
C HIS A 2 -5.17 22.04 14.86
N ILE A 3 -6.12 21.26 14.34
CA ILE A 3 -5.96 20.48 13.12
C ILE A 3 -5.96 21.45 11.91
N ASN A 4 -4.83 22.12 11.66
CA ASN A 4 -4.60 22.93 10.47
C ASN A 4 -3.76 22.12 9.46
N LEU A 5 -4.46 21.29 8.67
CA LEU A 5 -3.83 20.39 7.68
C LEU A 5 -3.61 21.06 6.32
N HIS A 6 -4.20 22.23 6.09
CA HIS A 6 -4.22 22.93 4.80
C HIS A 6 -2.84 23.12 4.15
N PRO A 7 -1.78 23.61 4.85
CA PRO A 7 -0.48 23.81 4.20
C PRO A 7 0.19 22.48 3.83
N ASN A 8 0.10 21.47 4.69
CA ASN A 8 0.77 20.19 4.52
C ASN A 8 0.12 19.32 3.43
N ILE A 9 -1.20 19.42 3.26
CA ILE A 9 -1.94 18.72 2.21
C ILE A 9 -1.66 19.39 0.85
N SER A 10 -1.70 20.72 0.78
CA SER A 10 -1.44 21.47 -0.46
C SER A 10 -0.05 21.16 -1.04
N THR A 11 1.01 21.17 -0.22
CA THR A 11 2.37 20.83 -0.67
C THR A 11 2.49 19.39 -1.18
N LYS A 12 1.77 18.42 -0.58
CA LYS A 12 1.81 17.01 -1.00
C LYS A 12 0.96 16.71 -2.23
N LEU A 13 -0.07 17.51 -2.50
CA LEU A 13 -0.92 17.39 -3.69
C LEU A 13 -0.30 18.05 -4.94
N GLN A 14 0.77 18.84 -4.81
CA GLN A 14 1.45 19.47 -5.94
C GLN A 14 2.03 18.45 -6.94
N THR A 15 2.45 17.27 -6.47
CA THR A 15 3.12 16.25 -7.30
C THR A 15 2.23 15.07 -7.70
N VAL A 16 0.94 15.09 -7.39
CA VAL A 16 0.05 13.94 -7.60
C VAL A 16 -1.19 14.37 -8.38
N SER A 17 -1.56 13.61 -9.41
CA SER A 17 -2.73 13.88 -10.25
C SER A 17 -4.05 13.44 -9.58
N ARG A 18 -4.02 12.39 -8.74
CA ARG A 18 -5.17 11.78 -8.04
C ARG A 18 -4.75 11.16 -6.70
N GLY A 19 -5.54 11.31 -5.63
CA GLY A 19 -5.22 10.73 -4.31
C GLY A 19 -6.43 10.13 -3.61
N SER A 20 -6.32 8.89 -3.09
CA SER A 20 -7.43 8.16 -2.48
C SER A 20 -7.02 6.99 -1.59
N GLY A 21 -7.89 6.70 -0.62
CA GLY A 21 -7.92 5.44 0.15
C GLY A 21 -8.02 5.66 1.66
N LEU A 22 -9.24 5.64 2.21
CA LEU A 22 -9.50 5.61 3.66
C LEU A 22 -10.26 4.33 4.01
N ASP A 23 -9.90 3.67 5.11
CA ASP A 23 -10.58 2.43 5.54
C ASP A 23 -12.06 2.68 5.86
N THR A 24 -12.86 1.63 5.72
CA THR A 24 -14.19 1.55 6.35
C THR A 24 -14.14 0.60 7.53
N TYR A 25 -14.76 0.98 8.63
CA TYR A 25 -14.80 0.18 9.85
C TYR A 25 -16.21 -0.41 10.04
N LEU A 26 -16.38 -1.66 9.64
CA LEU A 26 -17.63 -2.42 9.81
C LEU A 26 -17.60 -3.19 11.14
N ALA A 27 -18.70 -3.15 11.89
CA ALA A 27 -18.79 -3.76 13.22
C ALA A 27 -18.78 -5.31 13.15
N ASP A 28 -19.46 -5.89 12.16
CA ASP A 28 -19.67 -7.33 12.03
C ASP A 28 -18.63 -8.02 11.12
N SER A 29 -17.48 -7.39 10.85
CA SER A 29 -16.45 -7.99 10.00
C SER A 29 -15.49 -8.90 10.76
N LEU A 30 -14.84 -9.83 10.05
CA LEU A 30 -13.75 -10.64 10.60
C LEU A 30 -12.66 -9.77 11.24
N LYS A 31 -12.40 -8.58 10.70
CA LYS A 31 -11.49 -7.59 11.29
C LYS A 31 -12.08 -6.90 12.50
N GLY A 32 -13.38 -6.63 12.55
CA GLY A 32 -14.09 -6.13 13.74
C GLY A 32 -13.79 -6.97 14.99
N SER A 33 -13.89 -8.31 14.86
CA SER A 33 -13.58 -9.24 15.96
C SER A 33 -12.12 -9.18 16.42
N THR A 34 -11.17 -8.91 15.51
CA THR A 34 -9.74 -8.78 15.81
C THR A 34 -9.43 -7.42 16.45
N ARG A 35 -10.15 -6.36 16.05
CA ARG A 35 -10.03 -5.01 16.63
C ARG A 35 -10.52 -4.98 18.08
N ALA A 36 -11.62 -5.66 18.38
CA ALA A 36 -12.17 -5.77 19.74
C ALA A 36 -11.15 -6.32 20.76
N LYS A 37 -10.19 -7.14 20.30
CA LYS A 37 -9.12 -7.73 21.14
C LYS A 37 -7.94 -6.78 21.42
N ARG A 38 -7.86 -5.60 20.79
CA ARG A 38 -6.70 -4.68 20.88
C ARG A 38 -6.72 -3.71 22.08
N GLY A 39 -7.69 -3.88 22.98
CA GLY A 39 -7.84 -3.06 24.19
C GLY A 39 -8.65 -1.78 23.98
N GLN A 40 -8.91 -1.06 25.06
CA GLN A 40 -9.73 0.17 25.04
C GLN A 40 -8.89 1.39 24.64
N GLY A 41 -9.50 2.28 23.85
CA GLY A 41 -8.94 3.58 23.47
C GLY A 41 -9.73 4.74 24.07
N VAL A 42 -9.32 5.97 23.78
CA VAL A 42 -10.01 7.17 24.28
C VAL A 42 -10.86 7.76 23.16
N ARG A 43 -12.18 7.77 23.34
CA ARG A 43 -13.11 8.43 22.43
C ARG A 43 -12.87 9.95 22.44
N ARG A 44 -12.69 10.54 21.26
CA ARG A 44 -12.55 12.00 21.07
C ARG A 44 -13.23 12.41 19.77
N ARG A 45 -14.15 13.36 19.86
CA ARG A 45 -14.86 13.89 18.70
C ARG A 45 -13.89 14.63 17.77
N VAL A 46 -13.99 14.38 16.45
CA VAL A 46 -13.20 15.11 15.45
C VAL A 46 -13.99 16.28 14.89
N VAL A 47 -13.48 17.50 15.08
CA VAL A 47 -14.00 18.76 14.52
C VAL A 47 -12.83 19.69 14.22
N ALA A 48 -12.99 20.65 13.30
CA ALA A 48 -11.90 21.54 12.83
C ALA A 48 -11.12 22.22 13.97
N ASN A 49 -11.83 22.73 14.98
CA ASN A 49 -11.24 23.46 16.10
C ASN A 49 -10.84 22.56 17.28
N ALA A 50 -10.89 21.23 17.15
CA ALA A 50 -10.45 20.34 18.21
C ALA A 50 -8.92 20.38 18.40
N ALA A 51 -8.47 20.10 19.62
CA ALA A 51 -7.05 19.89 19.89
C ALA A 51 -6.58 18.57 19.24
N ILE A 52 -5.40 18.60 18.62
CA ILE A 52 -4.77 17.41 18.06
C ILE A 52 -4.54 16.36 19.17
N PRO A 53 -4.86 15.07 18.94
CA PRO A 53 -4.57 14.01 19.90
C PRO A 53 -3.08 13.95 20.25
N GLY A 54 -2.75 14.04 21.54
CA GLY A 54 -1.38 13.88 22.01
C GLY A 54 -0.88 12.43 21.99
N ASN A 55 -1.80 11.45 22.03
CA ASN A 55 -1.50 10.02 21.91
C ASN A 55 -2.32 9.43 20.77
N TRP A 56 -1.70 9.35 19.58
CA TRP A 56 -2.34 8.84 18.37
C TRP A 56 -2.64 7.36 18.44
N GLN A 57 -1.81 6.56 19.10
CA GLN A 57 -2.01 5.12 19.22
C GLN A 57 -3.32 4.81 19.96
N ASN A 58 -3.60 5.50 21.07
CA ASN A 58 -4.86 5.32 21.81
C ASN A 58 -6.07 5.92 21.08
N PHE A 59 -5.89 7.03 20.38
CA PHE A 59 -6.95 7.65 19.59
C PHE A 59 -7.38 6.73 18.43
N LEU A 60 -6.41 6.16 17.71
CA LEU A 60 -6.60 5.22 16.59
C LEU A 60 -6.94 3.79 17.04
N ARG A 61 -7.22 3.54 18.33
CA ARG A 61 -7.82 2.26 18.76
C ARG A 61 -9.34 2.27 18.70
N VAL A 62 -9.96 3.46 18.69
CA VAL A 62 -11.42 3.62 18.68
C VAL A 62 -11.90 3.78 17.24
N ASP A 63 -12.72 2.86 16.76
CA ASP A 63 -13.16 2.87 15.36
C ASP A 63 -13.99 4.13 15.02
N SER A 64 -14.85 4.60 15.92
CA SER A 64 -15.60 5.85 15.70
C SER A 64 -14.70 7.09 15.58
N ASN A 65 -13.55 7.12 16.25
CA ASN A 65 -12.57 8.21 16.06
C ASN A 65 -11.98 8.19 14.65
N LYS A 66 -11.69 7.00 14.12
CA LYS A 66 -11.14 6.85 12.77
C LYS A 66 -12.18 7.22 11.71
N THR A 67 -13.41 6.73 11.87
CA THR A 67 -14.51 7.06 10.97
C THR A 67 -14.76 8.58 10.94
N GLU A 68 -14.79 9.25 12.09
CA GLU A 68 -14.92 10.70 12.15
C GLU A 68 -13.72 11.43 11.57
N LEU A 69 -12.50 10.95 11.83
CA LEU A 69 -11.28 11.52 11.26
C LEU A 69 -11.32 11.44 9.74
N PHE A 70 -11.66 10.29 9.18
CA PHE A 70 -11.69 10.06 7.74
C PHE A 70 -12.75 10.90 7.05
N ARG A 71 -13.97 10.96 7.61
CA ARG A 71 -15.01 11.84 7.10
C ARG A 71 -14.60 13.31 7.14
N PHE A 72 -13.97 13.75 8.23
CA PHE A 72 -13.45 15.11 8.35
C PHE A 72 -12.39 15.42 7.28
N LEU A 73 -11.45 14.49 7.06
CA LEU A 73 -10.41 14.64 6.04
C LEU A 73 -11.00 14.68 4.62
N SER A 74 -11.93 13.79 4.30
CA SER A 74 -12.62 13.77 3.01
C SER A 74 -13.35 15.08 2.74
N ALA A 75 -14.10 15.59 3.71
CA ALA A 75 -14.80 16.86 3.60
C ALA A 75 -13.84 18.04 3.38
N ALA A 76 -12.78 18.12 4.20
CA ALA A 76 -11.77 19.18 4.08
C ALA A 76 -11.03 19.13 2.73
N LEU A 77 -10.73 17.94 2.22
CA LEU A 77 -10.12 17.78 0.89
C LEU A 77 -11.07 18.25 -0.21
N MET A 78 -12.35 17.88 -0.17
CA MET A 78 -13.32 18.33 -1.16
C MET A 78 -13.54 19.85 -1.14
N GLU A 79 -13.48 20.46 0.04
CA GLU A 79 -13.57 21.90 0.22
C GLU A 79 -12.34 22.62 -0.35
N TRP A 80 -11.14 22.23 0.07
CA TRP A 80 -9.90 22.95 -0.22
C TRP A 80 -9.23 22.58 -1.55
N PHE A 81 -9.60 21.45 -2.15
CA PHE A 81 -9.03 21.07 -3.44
C PHE A 81 -9.57 21.98 -4.54
N ASP A 82 -8.73 22.88 -5.05
CA ASP A 82 -9.09 23.82 -6.09
C ASP A 82 -7.97 23.87 -7.13
N GLN A 83 -7.87 22.78 -7.89
CA GLN A 83 -6.83 22.60 -8.90
C GLN A 83 -7.52 22.29 -10.22
N GLU A 84 -7.46 23.23 -11.17
CA GLU A 84 -8.20 23.14 -12.44
C GLU A 84 -7.70 21.98 -13.32
N ASP A 85 -6.39 21.69 -13.28
CA ASP A 85 -5.77 20.66 -14.11
C ASP A 85 -5.64 19.28 -13.43
N LYS A 86 -6.30 19.08 -12.28
CA LYS A 86 -6.18 17.86 -11.48
C LYS A 86 -7.53 17.31 -11.07
N GLN A 87 -7.55 16.01 -10.79
CA GLN A 87 -8.75 15.30 -10.37
C GLN A 87 -8.55 14.71 -8.98
N LEU A 88 -9.38 15.11 -8.04
CA LEU A 88 -9.49 14.47 -6.75
C LEU A 88 -10.60 13.42 -6.82
N VAL A 89 -10.32 12.19 -6.39
CA VAL A 89 -11.33 11.15 -6.20
C VAL A 89 -11.09 10.54 -4.83
N ILE A 90 -12.10 10.48 -3.96
CA ILE A 90 -11.96 10.01 -2.58
C ILE A 90 -13.03 8.97 -2.31
N THR A 91 -12.68 7.92 -1.57
CA THR A 91 -13.70 7.04 -0.97
C THR A 91 -13.93 7.46 0.49
N ASP A 92 -15.19 7.74 0.84
CA ASP A 92 -15.65 8.00 2.21
C ASP A 92 -16.73 6.97 2.59
N GLY A 93 -16.35 5.99 3.42
CA GLY A 93 -17.20 4.84 3.67
C GLY A 93 -17.43 4.03 2.38
N GLU A 94 -18.68 3.89 1.97
CA GLU A 94 -19.10 3.28 0.70
C GLU A 94 -19.23 4.31 -0.44
N ALA A 95 -19.29 5.61 -0.12
CA ALA A 95 -19.43 6.66 -1.10
C ALA A 95 -18.10 6.96 -1.79
N VAL A 96 -18.19 7.40 -3.05
CA VAL A 96 -17.05 7.90 -3.82
C VAL A 96 -17.34 9.33 -4.24
N LEU A 97 -16.47 10.25 -3.85
CA LEU A 97 -16.55 11.67 -4.12
C LEU A 97 -15.51 12.03 -5.17
N SER A 98 -15.80 13.02 -6.03
CA SER A 98 -14.81 13.51 -6.99
C SER A 98 -14.91 15.02 -7.22
N LYS A 99 -13.77 15.64 -7.51
CA LYS A 99 -13.63 17.07 -7.87
C LYS A 99 -12.56 17.23 -8.96
N PRO A 100 -12.89 17.72 -10.17
CA PRO A 100 -14.24 17.96 -10.67
C PRO A 100 -15.08 16.67 -10.70
N LEU A 101 -16.40 16.81 -10.85
CA LEU A 101 -17.29 15.66 -10.94
C LEU A 101 -16.91 14.80 -12.16
N LEU A 102 -16.56 13.54 -11.91
CA LEU A 102 -16.23 12.60 -12.99
C LEU A 102 -17.49 11.92 -13.53
N PRO A 103 -17.56 11.68 -14.86
CA PRO A 103 -18.74 11.09 -15.50
C PRO A 103 -18.90 9.60 -15.19
N ASP A 104 -17.80 8.87 -14.95
CA ASP A 104 -17.83 7.45 -14.61
C ASP A 104 -17.06 7.16 -13.32
N LEU A 105 -17.81 6.77 -12.29
CA LEU A 105 -17.31 6.24 -11.02
C LEU A 105 -17.86 4.84 -10.72
N THR A 106 -18.49 4.19 -11.71
CA THR A 106 -19.20 2.92 -11.52
C THR A 106 -18.29 1.78 -11.08
N SER A 107 -17.00 1.82 -11.48
CA SER A 107 -16.01 0.84 -11.02
C SER A 107 -15.43 1.12 -9.63
N LEU A 108 -15.80 2.25 -9.01
CA LEU A 108 -15.41 2.61 -7.63
C LEU A 108 -16.59 2.60 -6.66
N ALA A 109 -17.79 2.94 -7.13
CA ALA A 109 -18.98 3.19 -6.31
C ALA A 109 -20.10 2.16 -6.54
N PRO A 110 -20.77 1.68 -5.48
CA PRO A 110 -20.40 1.84 -4.08
C PRO A 110 -19.11 1.07 -3.75
N CYS A 111 -18.25 1.62 -2.90
CA CYS A 111 -17.01 0.96 -2.53
C CYS A 111 -17.27 -0.09 -1.45
N ASN A 112 -17.17 -1.36 -1.82
CA ASN A 112 -17.41 -2.52 -0.92
C ASN A 112 -16.13 -3.09 -0.28
N HIS A 113 -14.95 -2.53 -0.58
CA HIS A 113 -13.69 -2.94 0.03
C HIS A 113 -13.60 -2.42 1.46
N GLU A 114 -13.22 -3.21 2.47
CA GLU A 114 -13.08 -2.71 3.85
C GLU A 114 -11.77 -1.91 4.04
N GLU A 115 -10.67 -2.37 3.44
CA GLU A 115 -9.31 -1.94 3.76
C GLU A 115 -8.75 -0.90 2.79
N ALA A 116 -8.00 0.07 3.31
CA ALA A 116 -7.36 1.11 2.54
C ALA A 116 -6.38 0.56 1.50
N ASP A 117 -5.63 -0.50 1.81
CA ASP A 117 -4.68 -1.12 0.86
C ASP A 117 -5.42 -1.55 -0.42
N SER A 118 -6.47 -2.36 -0.30
CA SER A 118 -7.27 -2.83 -1.41
C SER A 118 -8.03 -1.69 -2.12
N ARG A 119 -8.48 -0.67 -1.38
CA ARG A 119 -9.10 0.54 -1.96
C ARG A 119 -8.11 1.31 -2.84
N MET A 120 -6.85 1.47 -2.41
CA MET A 120 -5.82 2.15 -3.20
C MET A 120 -5.59 1.43 -4.54
N LEU A 121 -5.58 0.10 -4.55
CA LEU A 121 -5.45 -0.67 -5.79
C LEU A 121 -6.70 -0.56 -6.69
N LEU A 122 -7.90 -0.50 -6.10
CA LEU A 122 -9.13 -0.26 -6.85
C LEU A 122 -9.10 1.12 -7.56
N HIS A 123 -8.61 2.15 -6.86
CA HIS A 123 -8.41 3.48 -7.44
C HIS A 123 -7.35 3.50 -8.54
N ALA A 124 -6.24 2.78 -8.37
CA ALA A 124 -5.24 2.61 -9.41
C ALA A 124 -5.85 1.97 -10.67
N SER A 125 -6.64 0.90 -10.50
CA SER A 125 -7.33 0.25 -11.63
C SER A 125 -8.34 1.17 -12.31
N HIS A 126 -9.12 1.96 -11.56
CA HIS A 126 -10.00 2.98 -12.15
C HIS A 126 -9.19 4.00 -12.95
N ALA A 127 -8.09 4.50 -12.40
CA ALA A 127 -7.24 5.46 -13.09
C ALA A 127 -6.69 4.90 -14.42
N ALA A 128 -6.18 3.66 -14.42
CA ALA A 128 -5.70 2.98 -15.62
C ALA A 128 -6.79 2.91 -16.71
N LYS A 129 -8.00 2.47 -16.33
CA LYS A 129 -9.16 2.40 -17.25
C LYS A 129 -9.58 3.75 -17.83
N HIS A 130 -9.20 4.85 -17.17
CA HIS A 130 -9.51 6.21 -17.61
C HIS A 130 -8.30 6.89 -18.28
N GLY A 131 -7.35 6.11 -18.82
CA GLY A 131 -6.24 6.61 -19.64
C GLY A 131 -5.04 7.12 -18.84
N HIS A 132 -4.94 6.81 -17.55
CA HIS A 132 -3.75 7.11 -16.76
C HIS A 132 -2.78 5.91 -16.78
N HIS A 133 -1.78 5.99 -17.64
CA HIS A 133 -0.80 4.90 -17.83
C HIS A 133 0.38 4.94 -16.86
N SER A 134 0.59 6.03 -16.10
CA SER A 134 1.62 6.09 -15.06
C SER A 134 0.97 6.41 -13.72
N ILE A 135 0.93 5.40 -12.84
CA ILE A 135 0.21 5.46 -11.58
C ILE A 135 1.18 5.27 -10.43
N VAL A 136 1.18 6.20 -9.46
CA VAL A 136 2.04 6.14 -8.28
C VAL A 136 1.20 5.96 -7.02
N ILE A 137 1.49 4.90 -6.28
CA ILE A 137 0.91 4.63 -4.95
C ILE A 137 1.91 5.04 -3.87
N ARG A 138 1.56 6.02 -3.04
CA ARG A 138 2.37 6.39 -1.87
C ARG A 138 2.00 5.52 -0.68
N THR A 139 2.94 4.73 -0.17
CA THR A 139 2.69 3.87 0.99
C THR A 139 3.95 3.64 1.82
N VAL A 140 3.76 3.23 3.07
CA VAL A 140 4.82 2.68 3.92
C VAL A 140 4.55 1.21 4.28
N ASP A 141 3.41 0.70 3.81
CA ASP A 141 2.94 -0.64 4.11
C ASP A 141 3.42 -1.61 3.03
N THR A 142 4.12 -2.66 3.46
CA THR A 142 4.60 -3.74 2.60
C THR A 142 3.45 -4.53 1.98
N ASP A 143 2.30 -4.57 2.65
CA ASP A 143 1.13 -5.27 2.16
C ASP A 143 0.60 -4.64 0.86
N VAL A 144 0.68 -3.32 0.75
CA VAL A 144 0.34 -2.60 -0.49
C VAL A 144 1.33 -2.92 -1.61
N VAL A 145 2.62 -3.12 -1.30
CA VAL A 145 3.63 -3.54 -2.30
C VAL A 145 3.29 -4.92 -2.85
N VAL A 146 3.01 -5.88 -1.95
CA VAL A 146 2.64 -7.25 -2.32
C VAL A 146 1.36 -7.27 -3.17
N LEU A 147 0.35 -6.51 -2.77
CA LEU A 147 -0.89 -6.37 -3.53
C LEU A 147 -0.64 -5.72 -4.90
N ALA A 148 0.16 -4.65 -4.98
CA ALA A 148 0.48 -3.99 -6.24
C ALA A 148 1.16 -4.93 -7.25
N VAL A 149 2.16 -5.70 -6.82
CA VAL A 149 2.84 -6.69 -7.67
C VAL A 149 1.87 -7.78 -8.14
N SER A 150 0.91 -8.17 -7.30
CA SER A 150 -0.10 -9.16 -7.66
C SER A 150 -1.11 -8.63 -8.69
N VAL A 151 -1.57 -7.37 -8.55
CA VAL A 151 -2.69 -6.84 -9.37
C VAL A 151 -2.25 -6.14 -10.64
N VAL A 152 -0.98 -5.72 -10.75
CA VAL A 152 -0.47 -5.03 -11.95
C VAL A 152 -0.60 -5.88 -13.21
N GLN A 153 -0.64 -7.21 -13.06
CA GLN A 153 -0.86 -8.16 -14.15
C GLN A 153 -2.28 -8.07 -14.77
N GLU A 154 -3.22 -7.41 -14.09
CA GLU A 154 -4.59 -7.17 -14.57
C GLU A 154 -4.75 -5.80 -15.25
N LEU A 155 -3.70 -4.97 -15.26
CA LEU A 155 -3.68 -3.70 -15.98
C LEU A 155 -3.25 -3.92 -17.44
N GLN A 156 -3.35 -2.87 -18.27
CA GLN A 156 -2.86 -2.97 -19.66
C GLN A 156 -1.33 -3.07 -19.67
N PRO A 157 -0.72 -3.74 -20.66
CA PRO A 157 0.73 -3.89 -20.75
C PRO A 157 1.52 -2.58 -20.74
N GLU A 158 0.92 -1.50 -21.24
CA GLU A 158 1.44 -0.14 -21.24
C GLU A 158 1.31 0.60 -19.90
N ASP A 159 0.54 0.07 -18.95
CA ASP A 159 0.32 0.70 -17.65
C ASP A 159 1.48 0.43 -16.68
N GLU A 160 2.12 1.50 -16.23
CA GLU A 160 3.17 1.48 -15.24
C GLU A 160 2.61 1.77 -13.83
N LEU A 161 2.63 0.74 -12.98
CA LEU A 161 2.34 0.90 -11.55
C LEU A 161 3.63 1.05 -10.74
N TRP A 162 3.77 2.20 -10.08
CA TRP A 162 4.89 2.58 -9.24
C TRP A 162 4.46 2.68 -7.76
N LEU A 163 5.34 2.32 -6.84
CA LEU A 163 5.16 2.56 -5.41
C LEU A 163 6.20 3.55 -4.90
N ALA A 164 5.75 4.70 -4.44
CA ALA A 164 6.56 5.62 -3.66
C ALA A 164 6.59 5.09 -2.21
N PHE A 165 7.55 4.22 -1.90
CA PHE A 165 7.60 3.41 -0.68
C PHE A 165 8.53 3.99 0.40
N GLY A 166 8.12 3.93 1.67
CA GLY A 166 8.96 4.29 2.81
C GLY A 166 8.98 5.80 3.16
N THR A 167 9.79 6.19 4.15
CA THR A 167 9.91 7.59 4.61
C THR A 167 11.35 8.00 4.87
N GLY A 168 11.63 9.30 4.80
CA GLY A 168 12.96 9.86 5.07
C GLY A 168 14.04 9.20 4.23
N GLN A 169 15.11 8.73 4.87
CA GLN A 169 16.25 8.06 4.22
C GLN A 169 15.92 6.69 3.62
N ARG A 170 14.78 6.09 3.98
CA ARG A 170 14.31 4.80 3.44
C ARG A 170 13.29 4.97 2.32
N PHE A 171 13.10 6.20 1.82
CA PHE A 171 12.20 6.47 0.72
C PHE A 171 12.79 5.99 -0.60
N ARG A 172 11.99 5.27 -1.41
CA ARG A 172 12.37 4.79 -2.73
C ARG A 172 11.15 4.55 -3.61
N TYR A 173 11.38 4.52 -4.93
CA TYR A 173 10.37 4.09 -5.90
C TYR A 173 10.56 2.62 -6.23
N LEU A 174 9.48 1.85 -6.25
CA LEU A 174 9.45 0.45 -6.67
C LEU A 174 8.54 0.30 -7.89
N ALA A 175 9.04 -0.33 -8.96
CA ALA A 175 8.24 -0.63 -10.15
C ALA A 175 7.50 -1.96 -9.96
N ALA A 176 6.21 -1.92 -9.63
CA ALA A 176 5.44 -3.14 -9.41
C ALA A 176 5.36 -3.99 -10.69
N HIS A 177 5.23 -3.34 -11.85
CA HIS A 177 5.15 -3.98 -13.17
C HIS A 177 6.44 -4.74 -13.53
N GLU A 178 7.61 -4.17 -13.26
CA GLU A 178 8.91 -4.84 -13.49
C GLU A 178 9.11 -6.03 -12.55
N ILE A 179 8.79 -5.86 -11.26
CA ILE A 179 8.86 -6.95 -10.27
C ILE A 179 7.95 -8.11 -10.69
N ALA A 180 6.72 -7.80 -11.10
CA ALA A 180 5.76 -8.80 -11.53
C ALA A 180 6.21 -9.49 -12.83
N ALA A 181 6.81 -8.76 -13.78
CA ALA A 181 7.40 -9.33 -14.99
C ALA A 181 8.57 -10.29 -14.66
N GLY A 182 9.45 -9.91 -13.74
CA GLY A 182 10.58 -10.75 -13.31
C GLY A 182 10.17 -12.01 -12.54
N LEU A 183 9.07 -11.95 -11.76
CA LEU A 183 8.52 -13.11 -11.06
C LEU A 183 7.73 -14.05 -11.97
N GLY A 184 7.14 -13.50 -13.03
CA GLY A 184 6.17 -14.21 -13.85
C GLY A 184 4.77 -14.22 -13.24
N ARG A 185 3.75 -14.35 -14.11
CA ARG A 185 2.33 -14.16 -13.77
C ARG A 185 1.84 -15.04 -12.62
N GLU A 186 2.19 -16.33 -12.61
CA GLU A 186 1.71 -17.26 -11.58
C GLU A 186 2.25 -16.92 -10.19
N LYS A 187 3.57 -16.67 -10.10
CA LYS A 187 4.22 -16.32 -8.83
C LYS A 187 3.71 -14.98 -8.32
N ALA A 188 3.59 -13.98 -9.20
CA ALA A 188 3.06 -12.66 -8.84
C ALA A 188 1.63 -12.74 -8.27
N ARG A 189 0.73 -13.52 -8.89
CA ARG A 189 -0.64 -13.73 -8.40
C ARG A 189 -0.71 -14.53 -7.10
N ALA A 190 0.25 -15.41 -6.86
CA ALA A 190 0.32 -16.19 -5.62
C ALA A 190 0.90 -15.39 -4.45
N LEU A 191 1.60 -14.28 -4.68
CA LEU A 191 2.27 -13.49 -3.63
C LEU A 191 1.38 -13.16 -2.42
N PRO A 192 0.11 -12.72 -2.58
CA PRO A 192 -0.74 -12.42 -1.42
C PRO A 192 -1.06 -13.65 -0.56
N MET A 193 -1.02 -14.86 -1.12
CA MET A 193 -1.31 -16.09 -0.37
C MET A 193 -0.21 -16.41 0.66
N PHE A 194 1.04 -16.04 0.38
CA PHE A 194 2.16 -16.22 1.30
C PHE A 194 2.07 -15.32 2.56
N ARG A 195 1.14 -14.36 2.58
CA ARG A 195 0.89 -13.42 3.67
C ARG A 195 0.24 -14.07 4.90
N SER A 196 -0.26 -15.31 4.82
CA SER A 196 -1.18 -15.85 5.84
C SER A 196 -0.59 -16.70 6.98
N ASN A 197 0.68 -17.13 7.00
CA ASN A 197 1.25 -17.82 8.19
C ASN A 197 2.78 -17.96 8.31
N TRP A 198 3.60 -17.43 7.40
CA TRP A 198 5.04 -17.78 7.36
C TRP A 198 6.02 -16.73 7.87
N MET A 199 5.60 -15.48 8.07
CA MET A 199 6.52 -14.44 8.57
C MET A 199 6.88 -14.60 10.05
N ARG A 200 6.32 -15.61 10.74
CA ARG A 200 6.61 -15.90 12.16
C ARG A 200 7.45 -17.17 12.39
N HIS A 201 7.60 -18.08 11.42
CA HIS A 201 8.52 -19.22 11.50
C HIS A 201 9.01 -19.62 10.10
N CYS A 202 10.25 -19.27 9.73
CA CYS A 202 10.84 -19.81 8.50
C CYS A 202 12.38 -19.81 8.53
N VAL A 203 12.97 -20.67 9.37
CA VAL A 203 14.39 -21.06 9.27
C VAL A 203 14.55 -22.35 8.44
N GLN A 204 13.48 -23.11 8.20
CA GLN A 204 13.58 -24.43 7.56
C GLN A 204 13.23 -24.46 6.05
N PHE A 205 12.53 -23.45 5.51
CA PHE A 205 12.06 -23.47 4.10
C PHE A 205 13.06 -22.84 3.11
N CYS A 206 14.06 -22.12 3.60
CA CYS A 206 15.09 -21.50 2.77
C CYS A 206 16.02 -22.54 2.10
N GLN A 207 16.08 -23.77 2.63
CA GLN A 207 16.99 -24.81 2.15
C GLN A 207 16.47 -25.57 0.92
N THR A 208 15.14 -25.61 0.69
CA THR A 208 14.55 -26.40 -0.41
C THR A 208 14.28 -25.59 -1.68
N TRP A 209 14.32 -24.25 -1.62
CA TRP A 209 14.05 -23.34 -2.74
C TRP A 209 15.30 -22.61 -3.26
N GLN A 210 16.49 -23.05 -2.84
CA GLN A 210 17.74 -22.34 -3.09
C GLN A 210 18.27 -22.48 -4.53
N GLU A 211 17.85 -23.48 -5.31
CA GLU A 211 18.40 -23.70 -6.66
C GLU A 211 17.66 -22.91 -7.77
N ASP A 212 16.34 -22.71 -7.66
CA ASP A 212 15.56 -22.00 -8.71
C ASP A 212 15.37 -20.49 -8.45
N CYS A 213 15.73 -19.99 -7.26
CA CYS A 213 15.50 -18.60 -6.85
C CYS A 213 16.73 -17.68 -6.90
N VAL A 214 17.94 -18.18 -7.17
CA VAL A 214 19.15 -17.31 -7.22
C VAL A 214 19.00 -16.20 -8.28
N GLY A 215 18.21 -16.41 -9.32
CA GLY A 215 17.84 -15.37 -10.30
C GLY A 215 16.71 -14.43 -9.87
N SER A 216 15.67 -14.93 -9.20
CA SER A 216 14.46 -14.14 -8.88
C SER A 216 14.52 -13.40 -7.54
N LEU A 217 15.25 -13.91 -6.54
CA LEU A 217 15.43 -13.22 -5.24
C LEU A 217 16.56 -12.17 -5.26
N ALA A 218 17.39 -12.14 -6.31
CA ALA A 218 18.37 -11.07 -6.51
C ALA A 218 17.72 -9.70 -6.76
N VAL A 219 16.42 -9.67 -7.13
CA VAL A 219 15.67 -8.43 -7.42
C VAL A 219 15.06 -7.80 -6.16
N LEU A 220 14.99 -8.54 -5.03
CA LEU A 220 14.39 -8.05 -3.77
C LEU A 220 15.17 -8.52 -2.51
N PRO A 221 16.45 -8.16 -2.34
CA PRO A 221 17.26 -8.51 -1.15
C PRO A 221 16.72 -7.95 0.18
N GLU A 222 15.72 -7.07 0.15
CA GLU A 222 15.23 -6.32 1.32
C GLU A 222 13.90 -6.84 1.88
N LEU A 223 13.23 -7.80 1.20
CA LEU A 223 12.20 -8.61 1.85
C LEU A 223 12.81 -9.56 2.90
N THR A 224 14.12 -9.80 2.81
CA THR A 224 14.92 -10.59 3.75
C THR A 224 15.55 -9.77 4.88
N GLU A 225 15.81 -8.47 4.72
CA GLU A 225 16.46 -7.64 5.76
C GLU A 225 15.58 -7.36 6.99
N GLY A 226 14.26 -7.56 6.89
CA GLY A 226 13.37 -7.61 8.06
C GLY A 226 13.44 -8.93 8.85
N CYS A 227 14.08 -9.98 8.29
CA CYS A 227 14.14 -11.32 8.88
C CYS A 227 15.47 -11.62 9.58
N CYS A 228 16.55 -10.91 9.28
CA CYS A 228 17.89 -11.19 9.82
C CYS A 228 18.17 -10.41 11.12
N CYS A 229 17.47 -10.76 12.20
CA CYS A 229 17.88 -10.40 13.56
C CYS A 229 18.02 -11.68 14.40
N CYS A 230 19.03 -12.51 14.11
CA CYS A 230 19.65 -13.41 15.09
C CYS A 230 21.03 -13.91 14.62
N PRO A 231 21.96 -14.22 15.54
CA PRO A 231 23.38 -14.33 15.25
C PRO A 231 23.71 -15.60 14.47
N SER A 232 24.62 -15.43 13.52
CA SER A 232 25.28 -16.44 12.71
C SER A 232 25.85 -17.58 13.54
N HIS A 233 25.63 -18.82 13.09
CA HIS A 233 26.57 -19.91 13.33
C HIS A 233 27.06 -20.44 11.98
N HIS A 234 28.39 -20.49 11.88
CA HIS A 234 29.23 -20.94 10.79
C HIS A 234 28.66 -22.10 9.97
N VAL A 235 28.65 -21.96 8.63
CA VAL A 235 29.11 -23.01 7.72
C VAL A 235 29.81 -22.37 6.51
N THR A 236 31.12 -22.53 6.47
CA THR A 236 32.00 -22.39 5.29
C THR A 236 31.71 -23.49 4.28
N TYR A 237 31.54 -23.16 2.99
CA TYR A 237 31.96 -24.06 1.89
C TYR A 237 32.41 -23.25 0.66
N GLN A 238 33.38 -23.85 -0.01
CA GLN A 238 34.40 -23.24 -0.86
C GLN A 238 33.90 -22.88 -2.27
N THR A 239 34.54 -21.84 -2.79
CA THR A 239 34.70 -21.46 -4.20
C THR A 239 34.83 -22.63 -5.17
N MET A 240 34.10 -22.58 -6.29
CA MET A 240 34.50 -23.22 -7.53
C MET A 240 34.36 -22.24 -8.70
N GLN A 241 35.49 -21.97 -9.34
CA GLN A 241 35.69 -21.03 -10.43
C GLN A 241 35.09 -21.57 -11.74
N CYS A 242 34.34 -20.73 -12.45
CA CYS A 242 34.14 -20.89 -13.89
C CYS A 242 35.36 -20.33 -14.62
N ALA A 243 36.07 -21.17 -15.38
CA ALA A 243 36.96 -20.74 -16.45
C ALA A 243 36.44 -21.29 -17.77
N SER A 244 36.10 -20.38 -18.67
CA SER A 244 35.70 -20.65 -20.06
C SER A 244 36.90 -20.48 -21.00
N SER A 245 37.03 -21.35 -22.00
CA SER A 245 37.63 -21.04 -23.33
C SER A 245 37.38 -22.26 -24.23
N ARG A 246 36.41 -22.20 -25.16
CA ARG A 246 36.54 -21.82 -26.58
C ARG A 246 37.57 -22.64 -27.38
N GLY A 247 37.05 -23.36 -28.38
CA GLY A 247 37.45 -23.19 -29.78
C GLY A 247 38.51 -24.16 -30.35
N SER A 248 38.08 -24.82 -31.44
CA SER A 248 38.80 -25.65 -32.43
C SER A 248 39.42 -26.97 -31.96
#